data_AF-A0A8C9QBI9-F1
#
_entry.id   AF-A0A8C9QBI9-F1
#
_cell.length_a   1.000
_cell.length_b   1.000
_cell.length_c   1.000
_cell.angle_alpha   90.00
_cell.angle_beta   90.00
_cell.angle_gamma   90.00
#
_symmetry.space_group_name_H-M   'P 1'
#
loop_
_entity.id
_entity.type
_entity.pdbx_description
1 polymer ?
#
loop_
_entity_poly.entity_id
_entity_poly.type
_entity_poly.pdbx_seq_one_letter_code
_entity_poly.pdbx_strand_id
1 'polypeptide(L)'
;MHSGVDTSMLRRAIWNYIHCVFGIRYDDYDYGEVNQLLERNLKVYIKTVACYPEKTTRRMYNHFWRHFRHSEKVHVNLLLLEARMQAALLYALRAITRYMT
;
A
#
# COMPACT_ATOMS: atom_id res chain seq x y z
N MET A 1 23.28 5.22 -3.54
CA MET A 1 22.36 4.07 -3.43
C MET A 1 22.82 3.23 -2.25
N HIS A 2 21.91 2.86 -1.35
CA HIS A 2 22.23 2.04 -0.18
C HIS A 2 22.01 0.55 -0.50
N SER A 3 22.86 -0.31 0.04
CA SER A 3 22.76 -1.77 -0.01
C SER A 3 22.82 -2.34 1.42
N GLY A 4 22.32 -3.57 1.61
CA GLY A 4 22.35 -4.24 2.92
C GLY A 4 21.37 -3.69 3.96
N VAL A 5 20.35 -2.93 3.56
CA VAL A 5 19.33 -2.37 4.44
C VAL A 5 18.10 -3.29 4.44
N ASP A 6 17.63 -3.68 5.64
CA ASP A 6 16.33 -4.34 5.76
C ASP A 6 15.19 -3.32 5.56
N THR A 7 14.33 -3.61 4.58
CA THR A 7 13.17 -2.78 4.21
C THR A 7 11.84 -3.37 4.67
N SER A 8 11.86 -4.43 5.49
CA SER A 8 10.67 -5.14 5.99
C SER A 8 9.64 -4.19 6.61
N MET A 9 10.07 -3.29 7.49
CA MET A 9 9.19 -2.29 8.12
C MET A 9 8.52 -1.37 7.10
N LEU A 10 9.28 -0.85 6.13
CA LEU A 10 8.74 0.02 5.08
C LEU A 10 7.71 -0.70 4.21
N ARG A 11 8.02 -1.93 3.79
CA ARG A 11 7.12 -2.76 2.98
C ARG A 11 5.85 -3.12 3.74
N ARG A 12 5.97 -3.46 5.03
CA ARG A 12 4.83 -3.73 5.93
C ARG A 12 3.95 -2.48 6.11
N ALA A 13 4.56 -1.31 6.27
CA ALA A 13 3.81 -0.07 6.39
C ALA A 13 3.03 0.29 5.12
N ILE A 14 3.59 0.03 3.94
CA ILE A 14 2.88 0.17 2.66
C ILE A 14 1.68 -0.77 2.61
N TRP A 15 1.91 -2.06 2.87
CA TRP A 15 0.85 -3.09 2.86
C TRP A 15 -0.29 -2.75 3.82
N ASN A 16 0.05 -2.45 5.07
CA ASN A 16 -0.94 -2.16 6.12
C ASN A 16 -1.68 -0.85 5.88
N TYR A 17 -1.03 0.14 5.25
CA TYR A 17 -1.70 1.36 4.84
C TYR A 17 -2.78 1.08 3.78
N ILE A 18 -2.49 0.25 2.77
CA ILE A 18 -3.46 -0.12 1.73
C ILE A 18 -4.63 -0.90 2.34
N HIS A 19 -4.36 -1.89 3.19
CA HIS A 19 -5.41 -2.61 3.92
C HIS A 19 -6.26 -1.69 4.80
N CYS A 20 -5.64 -0.72 5.47
CA CYS A 20 -6.36 0.29 6.25
C CYS A 20 -7.26 1.17 5.37
N VAL A 21 -6.84 1.51 4.15
CA VAL A 21 -7.69 2.23 3.18
C VAL A 21 -8.93 1.42 2.82
N PHE A 22 -8.82 0.09 2.78
CA PHE A 22 -9.95 -0.83 2.55
C PHE A 22 -10.68 -1.26 3.84
N GLY A 23 -10.35 -0.69 5.00
CA GLY A 23 -11.04 -0.97 6.26
C GLY A 23 -10.58 -2.20 7.03
N ILE A 24 -9.43 -2.78 6.67
CA ILE A 24 -8.81 -3.90 7.40
C ILE A 24 -7.74 -3.34 8.35
N ARG A 25 -7.90 -3.63 9.64
CA ARG A 25 -6.97 -3.22 10.70
C ARG A 25 -6.31 -4.44 11.33
N TYR A 26 -4.98 -4.40 11.47
CA TYR A 26 -4.21 -5.40 12.20
C TYR A 26 -4.03 -4.94 13.65
N ASP A 27 -4.44 -5.76 14.60
CA ASP A 27 -4.46 -5.37 16.02
C ASP A 27 -3.05 -5.23 16.63
N ASP A 28 -2.09 -6.02 16.16
CA ASP A 28 -0.71 -6.00 16.65
C ASP A 28 0.20 -4.98 15.93
N TYR A 29 -0.38 -4.08 15.14
CA TYR A 29 0.39 -3.12 14.32
C TYR A 29 0.18 -1.67 14.75
N ASP A 30 1.27 -0.96 15.07
CA ASP A 30 1.23 0.47 15.35
C ASP A 30 1.08 1.29 14.05
N TYR A 31 -0.12 1.81 13.82
CA TYR A 31 -0.40 2.68 12.67
C TYR A 31 0.30 4.04 12.74
N GLY A 32 0.91 4.41 13.86
CA GLY A 32 1.89 5.49 13.95
C GLY A 32 3.06 5.29 12.98
N GLU A 33 3.53 4.05 12.76
CA GLU A 33 4.62 3.70 11.84
C GLU A 33 4.31 4.17 10.41
N VAL A 34 3.04 4.14 9.98
CA VAL A 34 2.62 4.61 8.65
C VAL A 34 2.87 6.10 8.48
N ASN A 35 2.73 6.90 9.54
CA ASN A 35 3.01 8.34 9.49
C ASN A 35 4.51 8.65 9.51
N GLN A 36 5.30 7.81 10.17
CA GLN A 36 6.75 7.97 10.24
C GLN A 36 7.44 7.53 8.94
N LEU A 37 6.99 6.43 8.32
CA LEU A 37 7.67 5.81 7.19
C LEU A 37 7.15 6.23 5.82
N LEU A 38 5.85 6.56 5.70
CA LEU A 38 5.26 6.94 4.42
C LEU A 38 5.04 8.44 4.35
N GLU A 39 5.84 9.10 3.50
CA GLU A 39 5.65 10.52 3.18
C GLU A 39 4.27 10.80 2.58
N ARG A 40 3.81 12.04 2.71
CA ARG A 40 2.48 12.48 2.23
C ARG A 40 2.25 12.17 0.75
N ASN A 41 3.25 12.43 -0.10
CA ASN A 41 3.14 12.24 -1.55
C ASN A 41 3.01 10.76 -1.93
N LEU A 42 3.71 9.87 -1.22
CA LEU A 42 3.59 8.44 -1.39
C LEU A 42 2.19 7.97 -0.98
N LYS A 43 1.64 8.45 0.13
CA LYS A 43 0.26 8.14 0.56
C LYS A 43 -0.77 8.55 -0.48
N VAL A 44 -0.64 9.77 -1.00
CA VAL A 44 -1.51 10.26 -2.07
C VAL A 44 -1.42 9.36 -3.30
N TYR A 45 -0.20 9.04 -3.74
CA TYR A 45 0.01 8.14 -4.88
C TYR A 45 -0.60 6.76 -4.66
N ILE A 46 -0.29 6.10 -3.53
CA ILE A 46 -0.83 4.79 -3.18
C ILE A 46 -2.36 4.81 -3.17
N LYS A 47 -2.97 5.79 -2.49
CA LYS A 47 -4.44 5.89 -2.41
C LYS A 47 -5.06 6.16 -3.78
N THR A 48 -4.44 7.00 -4.61
CA THR A 48 -4.93 7.25 -5.97
C THR A 48 -4.84 5.98 -6.82
N VAL A 49 -3.70 5.28 -6.85
CA VAL A 49 -3.58 4.05 -7.66
C VAL A 49 -4.50 2.93 -7.15
N ALA A 50 -4.68 2.81 -5.83
CA ALA A 50 -5.54 1.78 -5.25
C ALA A 50 -7.04 2.04 -5.44
N CYS A 51 -7.49 3.30 -5.34
CA CYS A 51 -8.92 3.63 -5.31
C CYS A 51 -9.44 4.34 -6.57
N TYR A 52 -8.58 5.08 -7.27
CA TYR A 52 -8.92 5.90 -8.45
C TYR A 52 -7.79 5.85 -9.49
N PRO A 53 -7.40 4.66 -9.98
CA PRO A 53 -6.23 4.48 -10.84
C PRO A 53 -6.25 5.36 -12.09
N GLU A 54 -7.43 5.65 -12.63
CA GLU A 54 -7.66 6.53 -13.78
C GLU A 54 -7.22 8.00 -13.54
N LYS A 55 -7.10 8.42 -12.27
CA LYS A 55 -6.62 9.76 -11.89
C LYS A 55 -5.11 9.83 -11.66
N THR A 56 -4.39 8.73 -11.90
CA THR A 56 -2.94 8.69 -11.72
C THR A 56 -2.26 9.55 -12.80
N THR A 57 -1.39 10.47 -12.38
CA THR A 57 -0.65 11.34 -13.31
C THR A 57 0.85 11.14 -13.21
N ARG A 58 1.57 11.43 -14.30
CA ARG A 58 3.05 11.44 -14.31
C ARG A 58 3.64 12.40 -13.27
N ARG A 59 2.98 13.54 -13.03
CA ARG A 59 3.36 14.50 -11.99
C ARG A 59 3.33 13.84 -10.62
N MET A 60 2.27 13.12 -10.29
CA MET A 60 2.15 12.40 -9.02
C MET A 60 3.26 11.34 -8.89
N TYR A 61 3.49 10.54 -9.94
CA TYR A 61 4.54 9.52 -9.97
C TYR A 61 5.96 10.11 -9.73
N ASN A 62 6.26 11.27 -10.32
CA ASN A 62 7.55 11.92 -10.16
C ASN A 62 7.73 12.60 -8.79
N HIS A 63 6.64 12.93 -8.10
CA HIS A 63 6.69 13.80 -6.92
C HIS A 63 7.03 13.05 -5.62
N PHE A 64 6.65 11.78 -5.50
CA PHE A 64 7.03 10.92 -4.38
C PHE A 64 8.38 10.23 -4.64
N TRP A 65 9.14 9.97 -3.57
CA TRP A 65 10.39 9.22 -3.59
C TRP A 65 11.33 9.65 -4.73
N ARG A 66 11.64 10.95 -4.79
CA ARG A 66 12.39 11.56 -5.91
C ARG A 66 13.79 10.99 -6.10
N HIS A 67 14.39 10.46 -5.03
CA HIS A 67 15.74 9.88 -5.04
C HIS A 67 15.75 8.34 -5.10
N PHE A 68 14.58 7.70 -5.19
CA PHE A 68 14.46 6.26 -5.37
C PHE A 68 14.48 5.89 -6.85
N ARG A 69 14.91 4.66 -7.13
CA ARG A 69 14.92 4.10 -8.48
C ARG A 69 13.50 3.85 -8.97
N HIS A 70 13.33 3.89 -10.29
CA HIS A 70 12.08 3.50 -10.92
C HIS A 70 11.67 2.05 -10.59
N SER A 71 12.63 1.13 -10.44
CA SER A 71 12.36 -0.23 -10.02
C SER A 71 11.74 -0.32 -8.61
N GLU A 72 12.16 0.54 -7.69
CA GLU A 72 11.58 0.63 -6.34
C GLU A 72 10.15 1.19 -6.40
N LYS A 73 9.87 2.14 -7.30
CA LYS A 73 8.50 2.64 -7.54
C LYS A 73 7.59 1.57 -8.16
N VAL A 74 8.11 0.75 -9.07
CA VAL A 74 7.38 -0.41 -9.60
C VAL A 74 7.13 -1.43 -8.48
N HIS A 75 8.11 -1.66 -7.61
CA HIS A 75 7.96 -2.55 -6.46
C HIS A 75 6.82 -2.11 -5.51
N VAL A 76 6.64 -0.80 -5.28
CA VAL A 76 5.47 -0.29 -4.55
C VAL A 76 4.16 -0.67 -5.24
N ASN A 77 4.10 -0.64 -6.58
CA ASN A 77 2.90 -1.04 -7.32
C ASN A 77 2.60 -2.53 -7.19
N LEU A 78 3.63 -3.39 -7.12
CA LEU A 78 3.45 -4.82 -6.85
C LEU A 78 2.84 -5.06 -5.46
N LEU A 79 3.37 -4.42 -4.42
CA LEU A 79 2.79 -4.49 -3.08
C LEU A 79 1.34 -3.96 -3.06
N LEU A 80 1.09 -2.89 -3.80
CA LEU A 80 -0.21 -2.25 -3.89
C LEU A 80 -1.28 -3.15 -4.51
N LEU A 81 -0.98 -3.77 -5.64
CA LEU A 81 -1.97 -4.58 -6.36
C LEU A 81 -2.32 -5.84 -5.55
N GLU A 82 -1.32 -6.48 -4.94
CA GLU A 82 -1.52 -7.70 -4.15
C GLU A 82 -2.30 -7.42 -2.86
N ALA A 83 -1.95 -6.35 -2.13
CA ALA A 83 -2.69 -5.94 -0.93
C ALA A 83 -4.15 -5.57 -1.26
N ARG A 84 -4.37 -4.83 -2.35
CA ARG A 84 -5.73 -4.49 -2.81
C ARG A 84 -6.53 -5.74 -3.16
N MET A 85 -5.94 -6.67 -3.92
CA MET A 85 -6.58 -7.91 -4.32
C MET A 85 -6.92 -8.76 -3.10
N GLN A 86 -5.98 -8.92 -2.16
CA GLN A 86 -6.21 -9.68 -0.93
C GLN A 86 -7.36 -9.08 -0.11
N ALA A 87 -7.39 -7.77 0.09
CA ALA A 87 -8.47 -7.11 0.82
C ALA A 87 -9.85 -7.37 0.17
N ALA A 88 -9.95 -7.21 -1.15
CA ALA A 88 -11.19 -7.46 -1.88
C ALA A 88 -11.63 -8.93 -1.78
N LEU A 89 -10.70 -9.87 -1.95
CA LEU A 89 -10.97 -11.30 -1.83
C LEU A 89 -11.42 -11.68 -0.42
N LEU A 90 -10.77 -11.16 0.63
CA LEU A 90 -11.15 -11.45 2.01
C LEU A 90 -12.59 -11.02 2.31
N TYR A 91 -13.02 -9.85 1.83
CA TYR A 91 -14.41 -9.42 2.00
C TYR A 91 -15.39 -10.33 1.24
N ALA A 92 -15.08 -10.71 0.01
CA ALA A 92 -15.94 -11.60 -0.79
C ALA A 92 -16.03 -13.01 -0.17
N LEU A 93 -14.89 -13.59 0.21
CA LEU A 93 -14.83 -14.90 0.86
C LEU A 93 -15.55 -14.90 2.20
N ARG A 94 -15.40 -13.84 3.01
CA ARG A 94 -16.16 -13.69 4.26
C ARG A 94 -17.67 -13.68 4.02
N ALA A 95 -18.13 -13.03 2.95
CA ALA A 95 -19.55 -13.04 2.59
C ALA A 95 -20.03 -14.45 2.20
N ILE A 96 -19.21 -15.19 1.43
CA ILE A 96 -19.50 -16.59 1.08
C ILE A 96 -19.58 -17.46 2.33
N THR A 97 -18.61 -17.36 3.24
CA THR A 97 -18.61 -18.13 4.49
C THR A 97 -19.87 -17.85 5.33
N ARG A 98 -20.26 -16.58 5.47
CA ARG A 98 -21.49 -16.16 6.18
C ARG A 98 -22.79 -16.57 5.51
N TYR A 99 -22.75 -16.87 4.21
CA TYR A 99 -23.92 -17.40 3.51
C TYR A 99 -24.02 -18.92 3.72
N MET A 100 -22.89 -19.61 3.81
CA MET A 100 -22.83 -21.06 4.02
C MET A 100 -23.11 -21.48 5.48
N THR A 101 -22.89 -20.59 6.45
CA THR A 101 -23.13 -20.80 7.89
C THR A 101 -24.13 -19.80 8.44
#